data_AF-A0A5B9FDA9-F1
#
_entry.id   AF-A0A5B9FDA9-F1
#
_cell.length_a   1.000
_cell.length_b   1.000
_cell.length_c   1.000
_cell.angle_alpha   90.00
_cell.angle_beta   90.00
_cell.angle_gamma   90.00
#
_symmetry.space_group_name_H-M   'P 1'
#
loop_
_entity.id
_entity.type
_entity.pdbx_description
1 polymer ?
#
loop_
_entity_poly.entity_id
_entity_poly.type
_entity_poly.pdbx_seq_one_letter_code
_entity_poly.pdbx_strand_id
1 'polypeptide(L)'
;MKILAAALLTTLAGLSTIAGTTAAFAVEPIPGSITYGGAQPRLEQAPAGSNFFHTFYLNGSEVHEIYKVNTDRSVSLVSRSMAND
;
A
#
# COMPACT_ATOMS: atom_id res chain seq x y z
N MET A 1 -7.82 51.13 2.42
CA MET A 1 -6.37 50.86 2.43
C MET A 1 -6.18 49.52 3.14
N LYS A 2 -6.00 48.41 2.40
CA LYS A 2 -4.71 47.85 1.95
C LYS A 2 -4.21 46.81 2.97
N ILE A 3 -4.31 45.52 2.57
CA ILE A 3 -3.32 44.42 2.73
C ILE A 3 -3.10 43.91 4.20
N LEU A 4 -2.91 42.63 4.56
CA LEU A 4 -2.11 41.50 4.05
C LEU A 4 -2.61 40.21 4.78
N ALA A 5 -2.92 39.10 4.12
CA ALA A 5 -2.00 38.02 3.70
C ALA A 5 -1.51 37.08 4.83
N ALA A 6 -2.01 35.84 4.76
CA ALA A 6 -1.40 34.53 5.01
C ALA A 6 -0.23 34.36 6.00
N ALA A 7 -0.35 33.35 6.87
CA ALA A 7 0.76 32.49 7.28
C ALA A 7 0.25 31.09 7.64
N LEU A 8 0.39 30.16 6.69
CA LEU A 8 0.23 28.72 6.86
C LEU A 8 1.58 28.16 7.33
N LEU A 9 1.66 27.61 8.53
CA LEU A 9 2.79 26.77 8.95
C LEU A 9 2.28 25.55 9.73
N THR A 10 2.08 24.46 9.01
CA THR A 10 1.94 23.11 9.57
C THR A 10 3.11 22.26 9.08
N THR A 11 4.25 22.38 9.74
CA THR A 11 5.38 21.45 9.55
C THR A 11 5.18 20.25 10.47
N LEU A 12 4.53 19.20 9.98
CA LEU A 12 4.54 17.91 10.66
C LEU A 12 5.65 17.03 10.07
N ALA A 13 6.73 16.93 10.83
CA ALA A 13 7.84 16.02 10.57
C ALA A 13 7.36 14.56 10.65
N GLY A 14 7.65 13.78 9.61
CA GLY A 14 7.46 12.34 9.60
C GLY A 14 8.66 11.67 8.95
N LEU A 15 9.75 11.49 9.71
CA LEU A 15 10.82 10.56 9.34
C LEU A 15 10.34 9.15 9.70
N SER A 16 9.75 8.45 8.73
CA SER A 16 9.50 7.01 8.84
C SER A 16 10.71 6.25 8.30
N THR A 17 11.60 5.85 9.20
CA THR A 17 12.62 4.82 8.93
C THR A 17 11.90 3.47 8.79
N ILE A 18 11.65 3.01 7.55
CA ILE A 18 11.14 1.66 7.32
C ILE A 18 12.33 0.70 7.35
N ALA A 19 12.33 -0.13 8.39
CA ALA A 19 13.21 -1.26 8.58
C ALA A 19 13.03 -2.26 7.42
N GLY A 20 14.05 -2.38 6.57
CA GLY A 20 14.13 -3.43 5.57
C GLY A 20 14.61 -4.72 6.22
N THR A 21 13.71 -5.59 6.67
CA THR A 21 14.06 -6.97 7.01
C THR A 21 12.91 -7.92 6.68
N THR A 22 13.02 -8.61 5.54
CA THR A 22 12.99 -10.07 5.38
C THR A 22 12.69 -10.33 3.90
N ALA A 23 13.67 -10.89 3.19
CA ALA A 23 13.50 -11.40 1.85
C ALA A 23 12.58 -12.64 1.87
N ALA A 24 11.29 -12.42 2.08
CA ALA A 24 10.28 -13.28 1.48
C ALA A 24 10.30 -12.98 -0.02
N PHE A 25 10.04 -13.98 -0.86
CA PHE A 25 9.80 -13.79 -2.30
C PHE A 25 8.50 -12.99 -2.49
N ALA A 26 8.49 -11.74 -2.06
CA ALA A 26 7.38 -10.83 -2.09
C ALA A 26 7.34 -10.24 -3.50
N VAL A 27 6.19 -10.36 -4.15
CA VAL A 27 5.94 -9.65 -5.39
C VAL A 27 6.11 -8.16 -5.10
N GLU A 28 6.95 -7.47 -5.87
CA GLU A 28 7.22 -6.05 -5.66
C GLU A 28 5.94 -5.24 -5.89
N PRO A 29 5.49 -4.43 -4.91
CA PRO A 29 4.33 -3.57 -5.05
C PRO A 29 4.54 -2.54 -6.16
N ILE A 30 3.50 -2.27 -6.97
CA ILE A 30 3.52 -1.26 -8.04
C ILE A 30 2.60 -0.08 -7.66
N PRO A 31 2.68 1.06 -8.36
CA PRO A 31 1.75 2.16 -8.11
C PRO A 31 0.30 1.66 -8.16
N GLY A 32 -0.45 1.84 -7.07
CA GLY A 32 -1.82 1.34 -6.91
C GLY A 32 -1.96 0.09 -6.04
N SER A 33 -0.88 -0.65 -5.79
CA SER A 33 -0.85 -1.75 -4.80
C SER A 33 -1.10 -1.22 -3.39
N ILE A 34 -1.73 -2.03 -2.55
CA ILE A 34 -2.02 -1.72 -1.14
C ILE A 34 -0.74 -1.52 -0.32
N THR A 35 0.31 -2.28 -0.64
CA THR A 35 1.63 -2.21 0.03
C THR A 35 2.63 -1.30 -0.68
N TYR A 36 2.17 -0.49 -1.66
CA TYR A 36 3.04 0.42 -2.41
C TYR A 36 3.68 1.47 -1.50
N GLY A 37 4.96 1.83 -1.79
CA GLY A 37 5.69 2.85 -1.03
C GLY A 37 6.04 2.45 0.41
N GLY A 38 6.01 1.16 0.75
CA GLY A 38 6.24 0.67 2.11
C GLY A 38 5.03 0.75 3.02
N ALA A 39 3.83 0.95 2.46
CA ALA A 39 2.59 0.87 3.22
C ALA A 39 2.39 -0.54 3.80
N GLN A 40 1.94 -0.61 5.05
CA GLN A 40 1.69 -1.84 5.79
C GLN A 40 0.32 -1.77 6.49
N PRO A 41 -0.79 -1.76 5.72
CA PRO A 41 -2.11 -1.69 6.33
C PRO A 41 -2.42 -2.97 7.08
N ARG A 42 -3.23 -2.83 8.13
CA ARG A 42 -3.66 -3.93 8.98
C ARG A 42 -5.15 -4.17 8.84
N LEU A 43 -5.52 -5.42 8.59
CA LEU A 43 -6.92 -5.83 8.49
C LEU A 43 -7.37 -6.47 9.79
N GLU A 44 -7.69 -5.63 10.77
CA GLU A 44 -8.09 -6.07 12.13
C GLU A 44 -9.37 -6.91 12.16
N GLN A 45 -10.23 -6.71 11.16
CA GLN A 45 -11.48 -7.46 10.99
C GLN A 45 -11.30 -8.75 10.17
N ALA A 46 -10.20 -8.89 9.41
CA ALA A 46 -9.97 -10.06 8.59
C ALA A 46 -9.30 -11.17 9.40
N PRO A 47 -9.74 -12.44 9.27
CA PRO A 47 -9.05 -13.56 9.91
C PRO A 47 -7.61 -13.69 9.39
N ALA A 48 -6.68 -14.02 10.28
CA ALA A 48 -5.31 -14.34 9.90
C ALA A 48 -5.29 -15.57 8.98
N GLY A 49 -4.50 -15.50 7.92
CA GLY A 49 -4.39 -16.54 6.89
C GLY A 49 -5.42 -16.44 5.77
N SER A 50 -6.42 -15.56 5.87
CA SER A 50 -7.36 -15.30 4.78
C SER A 50 -6.68 -14.56 3.62
N ASN A 51 -7.21 -14.77 2.42
CA ASN A 51 -6.80 -14.05 1.22
C ASN A 51 -7.91 -13.10 0.78
N PHE A 52 -7.53 -11.97 0.19
CA PHE A 52 -8.44 -11.02 -0.42
C PHE A 52 -7.87 -10.46 -1.72
N PHE A 53 -8.74 -9.88 -2.53
CA PHE A 53 -8.38 -9.36 -3.85
C PHE A 53 -8.40 -7.84 -3.84
N HIS A 54 -7.48 -7.25 -4.60
CA HIS A 54 -7.45 -5.82 -4.88
C HIS A 54 -7.29 -5.66 -6.39
N THR A 55 -8.25 -4.98 -7.00
CA THR A 55 -8.25 -4.74 -8.44
C THR A 55 -8.16 -3.24 -8.68
N PHE A 56 -7.24 -2.82 -9.54
CA PHE A 56 -7.06 -1.43 -9.92
C PHE A 56 -6.56 -1.32 -11.36
N TYR A 57 -6.68 -0.12 -11.94
CA TYR A 57 -6.15 0.17 -13.26
C TYR A 57 -4.80 0.86 -13.16
N LEU A 58 -3.80 0.36 -13.89
CA LEU A 58 -2.49 0.97 -14.05
C LEU A 58 -2.21 1.16 -15.54
N ASN A 59 -2.05 2.42 -15.98
CA ASN A 59 -1.73 2.77 -17.36
C ASN A 59 -2.65 2.14 -18.42
N GLY A 60 -3.94 1.94 -18.09
CA GLY A 60 -4.92 1.32 -18.99
C GLY A 60 -4.98 -0.21 -18.91
N SER A 61 -4.12 -0.85 -18.13
CA SER A 61 -4.18 -2.29 -17.84
C SER A 61 -4.88 -2.55 -16.51
N GLU A 62 -5.77 -3.53 -16.47
CA GLU A 62 -6.38 -4.00 -15.22
C GLU A 62 -5.42 -4.92 -14.49
N VAL A 63 -5.11 -4.56 -13.25
CA VAL A 63 -4.21 -5.31 -12.37
C VAL A 63 -5.04 -5.95 -11.28
N HIS A 64 -4.92 -7.26 -11.16
CA HIS A 64 -5.54 -8.06 -10.12
C HIS A 64 -4.47 -8.56 -9.17
N GLU A 65 -4.58 -8.16 -7.91
CA GLU A 65 -3.66 -8.55 -6.86
C GLU A 65 -4.35 -9.42 -5.83
N ILE A 66 -3.65 -10.46 -5.39
CA ILE A 66 -4.06 -11.35 -4.31
C ILE A 66 -3.17 -11.05 -3.12
N TYR A 67 -3.81 -10.71 -2.01
CA TYR A 67 -3.17 -10.44 -0.75
C TYR A 67 -3.51 -11.52 0.26
N LYS A 68 -2.56 -11.80 1.14
CA LYS A 68 -2.75 -12.66 2.32
C LYS A 68 -2.66 -11.80 3.57
N VAL A 69 -3.59 -12.05 4.50
CA VAL A 69 -3.54 -11.50 5.85
C VAL A 69 -2.60 -12.37 6.68
N ASN A 70 -1.53 -11.79 7.20
CA ASN A 70 -0.56 -12.48 8.03
C ASN A 70 -1.08 -12.65 9.47
N THR A 71 -0.38 -13.45 10.29
CA THR A 71 -0.74 -13.70 11.69
C THR A 71 -0.75 -12.42 12.54
N ASP A 72 0.10 -11.46 12.19
CA ASP A 72 0.15 -10.13 12.82
C ASP A 72 -0.87 -9.16 12.23
N ARG A 73 -1.79 -9.62 11.37
CA ARG A 73 -2.80 -8.82 10.63
C ARG A 73 -2.22 -7.85 9.61
N SER A 74 -0.92 -7.85 9.37
CA SER A 74 -0.34 -7.17 8.21
C SER A 74 -0.78 -7.86 6.92
N VAL A 75 -0.62 -7.18 5.79
CA VAL A 75 -0.95 -7.74 4.48
C VAL A 75 0.31 -7.95 3.65
N SER A 76 0.40 -9.10 3.02
CA SER A 76 1.47 -9.42 2.07
C SER A 76 0.87 -9.66 0.69
N LEU A 77 1.46 -9.04 -0.33
CA LEU A 77 1.14 -9.33 -1.73
C LEU A 77 1.70 -10.72 -2.07
N VAL A 78 0.82 -11.66 -2.40
CA VAL A 78 1.21 -13.05 -2.71
C VAL A 78 1.21 -13.32 -4.21
N SER A 79 0.36 -12.64 -4.98
CA SER A 79 0.31 -12.81 -6.44
C SER A 79 -0.25 -11.57 -7.12
N ARG A 80 0.17 -11.35 -8.36
CA ARG A 80 -0.37 -10.34 -9.27
C ARG A 80 -0.60 -10.98 -10.63
N SER A 81 -1.75 -10.69 -11.24
CA SER A 81 -2.00 -10.91 -12.67
C SER A 81 -2.45 -9.62 -13.32
N MET A 82 -2.09 -9.43 -14.58
CA MET A 82 -2.57 -8.31 -15.41
C MET A 82 -3.48 -8.89 -16.49
N ALA A 83 -4.64 -8.28 -16.69
CA ALA A 83 -5.44 -8.56 -17.87
C ALA A 83 -4.70 -7.97 -19.08
N ASN A 84 -4.08 -8.83 -19.88
CA ASN A 84 -3.78 -8.49 -21.27
C ASN A 84 -5.07 -8.76 -22.04
N ASP A 85 -5.63 -7.71 -22.63
CA ASP A 85 -6.65 -7.85 -23.69
C ASP A 85 -5.95 -8.31 -24.99
#